data_AF-A0A3M1R5L7-F1
#
_entry.id   AF-A0A3M1R5L7-F1
#
_cell.length_a   1.000
_cell.length_b   1.000
_cell.length_c   1.000
_cell.angle_alpha   90.00
_cell.angle_beta   90.00
_cell.angle_gamma   90.00
#
_symmetry.space_group_name_H-M   'P 1'
#
loop_
_entity.id
_entity.type
_entity.pdbx_description
1 polymer ?
#
loop_
_entity_poly.entity_id
_entity_poly.type
_entity_poly.pdbx_seq_one_letter_code
_entity_poly.pdbx_strand_id
1 'polypeptide(L)'
;HMKYEIRPIEDYAKKPEVAEILKLMANGKIPQRVAQAAAWHLNNDMSFQELAAKEIRSAIGLRRPYFSPLELQAAMQAVMVANRMVLERQKTEPAGKSDSLSRN
;
A
#
# COMPACT_ATOMS: atom_id res chain seq x y z
N HIS A 1 28.71 2.45 7.10
CA HIS A 1 27.67 2.53 8.15
C HIS A 1 26.43 3.14 7.51
N MET A 2 25.32 2.40 7.41
CA MET A 2 24.06 2.93 6.89
C MET A 2 23.27 3.46 8.09
N LYS A 3 22.99 4.77 8.13
CA LYS A 3 22.17 5.37 9.19
C LYS A 3 20.70 5.07 8.88
N TYR A 4 20.01 4.43 9.83
CA TYR A 4 18.56 4.24 9.78
C TYR A 4 17.90 5.39 10.54
N GLU A 5 16.86 5.98 9.94
CA GLU A 5 16.04 7.03 10.55
C GLU A 5 14.56 6.67 10.48
N ILE A 6 13.79 7.06 11.50
CA ILE A 6 12.34 6.95 11.50
C ILE A 6 11.79 8.19 10.81
N ARG A 7 10.97 7.99 9.77
CA ARG A 7 10.34 9.04 8.98
C ARG A 7 8.82 8.88 9.03
N PRO A 8 8.04 9.98 8.98
CA PRO A 8 6.61 9.92 8.75
C PRO A 8 6.29 9.15 7.47
N ILE A 9 5.17 8.42 7.47
CA ILE A 9 4.82 7.55 6.34
C ILE A 9 4.44 8.36 5.10
N GLU A 10 3.96 9.59 5.31
CA GLU A 10 3.60 10.57 4.31
C GLU A 10 4.81 11.02 3.46
N ASP A 11 6.02 10.98 4.03
CA ASP A 11 7.25 11.32 3.30
C ASP A 11 7.62 10.27 2.24
N TYR A 12 7.13 9.04 2.41
CA TYR A 12 7.50 7.90 1.56
C TYR A 12 6.33 7.42 0.68
N ALA A 13 5.13 7.33 1.24
CA ALA A 13 3.92 6.93 0.53
C ALA A 13 3.35 8.10 -0.28
N LYS A 14 3.97 8.37 -1.45
CA LYS A 14 3.53 9.45 -2.37
C LYS A 14 2.12 9.26 -2.90
N LYS A 15 1.60 8.03 -2.89
CA LYS A 15 0.23 7.69 -3.29
C LYS A 15 -0.64 7.52 -2.03
N PRO A 16 -1.73 8.28 -1.86
CA PRO A 16 -2.56 8.22 -0.65
C PRO A 16 -3.18 6.83 -0.40
N GLU A 17 -3.41 6.05 -1.44
CA GLU A 17 -3.90 4.67 -1.37
C GLU A 17 -2.90 3.77 -0.64
N VAL A 18 -1.60 3.96 -0.89
CA VAL A 18 -0.53 3.19 -0.24
C VAL A 18 -0.49 3.51 1.26
N ALA A 19 -0.70 4.78 1.63
CA ALA A 19 -0.77 5.17 3.04
C ALA A 19 -1.96 4.47 3.75
N GLU A 20 -3.11 4.32 3.09
CA GLU A 20 -4.25 3.57 3.66
C GLU A 20 -3.96 2.09 3.82
N ILE A 21 -3.31 1.46 2.84
CA ILE A 21 -2.87 0.05 2.97
C ILE A 21 -1.95 -0.12 4.19
N LEU A 22 -1.00 0.79 4.38
CA LEU A 22 -0.07 0.72 5.50
C LEU A 22 -0.78 0.95 6.85
N LYS A 23 -1.77 1.84 6.92
CA LYS A 23 -2.61 2.02 8.11
C LYS A 23 -3.45 0.78 8.42
N LEU A 24 -4.05 0.14 7.41
CA LEU A 24 -4.80 -1.11 7.60
C LEU A 24 -3.89 -2.22 8.16
N MET A 25 -2.67 -2.33 7.63
CA MET A 25 -1.68 -3.27 8.12
C MET A 25 -1.24 -2.96 9.56
N ALA A 26 -0.89 -1.71 9.85
CA ALA A 26 -0.44 -1.27 11.17
C ALA A 26 -1.51 -1.50 12.26
N ASN A 27 -2.79 -1.36 11.91
CA ASN A 27 -3.92 -1.64 12.78
C ASN A 27 -4.32 -3.12 12.84
N GLY A 28 -3.54 -4.02 12.24
CA GLY A 28 -3.80 -5.46 12.24
C GLY A 28 -5.03 -5.90 11.43
N LYS A 29 -5.56 -5.03 10.56
CA LYS A 29 -6.75 -5.33 9.73
C LYS A 29 -6.42 -6.21 8.53
N ILE A 30 -5.19 -6.14 8.04
CA ILE A 30 -4.69 -7.00 6.96
C ILE A 30 -3.29 -7.54 7.31
N PRO A 31 -2.93 -8.76 6.89
CA PRO A 31 -1.58 -9.29 7.04
C PRO A 31 -0.56 -8.52 6.22
N GLN A 32 0.71 -8.53 6.66
CA GLN A 32 1.81 -7.88 5.95
C GLN A 32 1.97 -8.35 4.50
N ARG A 33 1.78 -9.65 4.21
CA ARG A 33 1.90 -10.17 2.84
C ARG A 33 0.82 -9.62 1.90
N VAL A 34 -0.40 -9.42 2.42
CA VAL A 34 -1.49 -8.76 1.70
C VAL A 34 -1.15 -7.30 1.42
N ALA A 35 -0.65 -6.59 2.44
CA ALA A 35 -0.22 -5.21 2.30
C ALA A 35 0.93 -5.05 1.29
N GLN A 36 1.89 -5.99 1.28
CA GLN A 36 3.00 -6.00 0.32
C GLN A 36 2.51 -6.18 -1.12
N ALA A 37 1.61 -7.14 -1.38
CA ALA A 37 1.04 -7.33 -2.71
C ALA A 37 0.25 -6.09 -3.18
N ALA A 38 -0.57 -5.51 -2.31
CA ALA A 38 -1.32 -4.28 -2.60
C ALA A 38 -0.38 -3.10 -2.88
N ALA A 39 0.66 -2.91 -2.07
CA ALA A 39 1.63 -1.83 -2.26
C ALA A 39 2.43 -1.99 -3.54
N TRP A 40 2.82 -3.22 -3.92
CA TRP A 40 3.50 -3.47 -5.19
C TRP A 40 2.60 -3.16 -6.39
N HIS A 41 1.32 -3.50 -6.31
CA HIS A 41 0.36 -3.14 -7.35
C HIS A 41 0.18 -1.62 -7.48
N LEU A 42 0.02 -0.93 -6.34
CA LEU A 42 -0.23 0.51 -6.32
C LEU A 42 1.00 1.34 -6.67
N ASN A 43 2.21 0.93 -6.28
CA ASN A 43 3.39 1.78 -6.33
C ASN A 43 4.40 1.42 -7.44
N ASN A 44 4.40 0.17 -7.92
CA ASN A 44 5.38 -0.32 -8.89
C ASN A 44 4.74 -0.72 -10.23
N ASP A 45 3.49 -0.31 -10.47
CA ASP A 45 2.69 -0.59 -11.67
C ASP A 45 2.61 -2.08 -12.04
N MET A 46 2.78 -2.98 -11.06
CA MET A 46 2.63 -4.43 -11.27
C MET A 46 1.15 -4.82 -11.26
N SER A 47 0.67 -5.44 -12.31
CA SER A 47 -0.65 -6.06 -12.33
C SER A 47 -0.76 -7.23 -11.35
N PHE A 48 -1.97 -7.54 -10.88
CA PHE A 48 -2.18 -8.73 -10.05
C PHE A 48 -1.84 -10.04 -10.78
N GLN A 49 -1.94 -10.05 -12.10
CA GLN A 49 -1.53 -11.16 -12.95
C GLN A 49 -0.01 -11.38 -12.91
N GLU A 50 0.78 -10.31 -12.99
CA GLU A 50 2.24 -10.39 -12.82
C GLU A 50 2.62 -10.81 -11.41
N LEU A 51 1.90 -10.33 -10.39
CA LEU A 51 2.09 -10.76 -9.01
C LEU A 51 1.75 -12.25 -8.82
N ALA A 52 0.71 -12.76 -9.48
CA ALA A 52 0.34 -14.17 -9.47
C ALA A 52 1.40 -15.05 -10.16
N ALA A 53 2.05 -14.52 -11.21
CA ALA A 53 3.12 -15.21 -11.91
C ALA A 53 4.48 -15.15 -11.19
N LYS A 54 4.64 -14.34 -10.13
CA LYS A 54 5.90 -14.29 -9.38
C LYS A 54 6.14 -15.60 -8.64
N GLU A 55 7.35 -16.12 -8.80
CA GLU A 55 7.82 -17.32 -8.13
C GLU A 55 9.06 -17.03 -7.26
N ILE A 56 9.19 -17.80 -6.18
CA ILE A 56 10.43 -17.93 -5.41
C ILE A 56 11.12 -19.20 -5.87
N ARG A 57 12.40 -19.09 -6.22
CA ARG A 57 13.26 -20.23 -6.53
C ARG A 57 14.14 -20.55 -5.32
N SER A 58 14.12 -21.81 -4.91
CA SER A 58 15.04 -22.33 -3.90
C SER A 58 16.38 -22.76 -4.53
N ALA A 59 17.42 -22.88 -3.71
CA ALA A 59 18.73 -23.36 -4.16
C ALA A 59 18.69 -24.79 -4.73
N ILE A 60 17.72 -25.60 -4.30
CA ILE A 60 17.51 -26.98 -4.78
C ILE A 60 16.61 -27.07 -6.03
N GLY A 61 16.30 -25.93 -6.67
CA GLY A 61 15.55 -25.89 -7.93
C GLY A 61 14.02 -25.91 -7.78
N LEU A 62 13.48 -26.09 -6.56
CA LEU A 62 12.03 -26.00 -6.33
C LEU A 62 11.53 -24.59 -6.58
N ARG A 63 10.36 -24.49 -7.21
CA ARG A 63 9.63 -23.25 -7.46
C ARG A 63 8.32 -23.25 -6.67
N ARG A 64 7.98 -22.10 -6.12
CA ARG A 64 6.69 -21.87 -5.47
C ARG A 64 6.18 -20.46 -5.74
N PRO A 65 4.86 -20.22 -5.76
CA PRO A 65 4.31 -18.88 -5.86
C PRO A 65 4.87 -17.95 -4.78
N TYR A 66 5.15 -16.69 -5.13
CA TYR A 66 5.57 -15.66 -4.19
C TYR A 66 4.41 -15.19 -3.30
N PHE A 67 3.20 -15.15 -3.87
CA PHE A 67 1.94 -14.92 -3.16
C PHE A 67 1.00 -16.08 -3.44
N SER A 68 0.24 -16.48 -2.42
CA SER A 68 -0.86 -17.41 -2.57
C SER A 68 -2.07 -16.74 -3.25
N PRO A 69 -2.98 -17.50 -3.87
CA PRO A 69 -4.20 -16.95 -4.44
C PRO A 69 -5.06 -16.17 -3.43
N LEU A 70 -5.13 -16.65 -2.18
CA LEU A 70 -5.88 -15.99 -1.11
C LEU A 70 -5.28 -14.62 -0.74
N GLU A 71 -3.94 -14.53 -0.66
CA GLU A 71 -3.26 -13.25 -0.41
C GLU A 71 -3.52 -12.24 -1.54
N LEU A 72 -3.52 -12.69 -2.78
CA LEU A 72 -3.78 -11.84 -3.94
C LEU A 72 -5.24 -11.35 -3.96
N GLN A 73 -6.20 -12.24 -3.69
CA GLN A 73 -7.61 -11.86 -3.59
C GLN A 73 -7.83 -10.86 -2.45
N ALA A 74 -7.24 -11.09 -1.27
CA ALA A 74 -7.32 -10.16 -0.15
C ALA A 74 -6.67 -8.81 -0.49
N ALA A 75 -5.56 -8.82 -1.25
CA ALA A 75 -4.89 -7.59 -1.68
C ALA A 75 -5.74 -6.79 -2.67
N MET A 76 -6.42 -7.45 -3.62
CA MET A 76 -7.39 -6.79 -4.51
C MET A 76 -8.49 -6.08 -3.72
N GLN A 77 -9.06 -6.76 -2.71
CA GLN A 77 -10.08 -6.17 -1.85
C GLN A 77 -9.53 -4.99 -1.03
N ALA A 78 -8.32 -5.12 -0.49
CA ALA A 78 -7.66 -4.05 0.25
C ALA A 78 -7.43 -2.80 -0.62
N VAL A 79 -7.00 -2.99 -1.88
CA VAL A 79 -6.84 -1.90 -2.86
C VAL A 79 -8.18 -1.23 -3.16
N MET A 80 -9.25 -1.99 -3.39
CA MET A 80 -10.59 -1.42 -3.60
C MET A 80 -11.05 -0.57 -2.41
N VAL A 81 -10.83 -1.04 -1.19
CA VAL A 81 -11.18 -0.32 0.04
C VAL A 81 -10.34 0.95 0.19
N ALA A 82 -9.02 0.87 -0.04
CA ALA A 82 -8.11 2.01 0.02
C ALA A 82 -8.52 3.10 -0.98
N ASN A 83 -8.79 2.73 -2.24
CA ASN A 83 -9.26 3.65 -3.27
C ASN A 83 -10.57 4.36 -2.85
N ARG A 84 -11.51 3.60 -2.28
CA ARG A 84 -12.77 4.16 -1.77
C ARG A 84 -12.51 5.16 -0.64
N MET A 85 -11.67 4.81 0.34
CA MET A 85 -11.36 5.69 1.48
C MET A 85 -10.72 7.01 1.01
N VAL A 86 -9.82 6.95 0.04
CA VAL A 86 -9.17 8.13 -0.54
C VAL A 86 -10.21 9.00 -1.27
N LEU A 87 -11.07 8.39 -2.09
CA LEU A 87 -12.12 9.11 -2.82
C LEU A 87 -13.11 9.81 -1.86
N GLU A 88 -13.54 9.14 -0.79
CA GLU A 88 -14.47 9.73 0.18
C GLU A 88 -13.84 10.89 0.97
N ARG A 89 -12.53 10.85 1.26
CA ARG A 89 -11.83 12.00 1.85
C ARG A 89 -11.76 13.19 0.92
N GLN A 90 -11.47 12.97 -0.36
CA GLN A 90 -11.43 14.06 -1.36
C GLN A 90 -12.80 14.72 -1.53
N LYS A 91 -13.91 13.99 -1.33
CA LYS A 91 -15.26 14.56 -1.35
C LYS A 91 -15.60 15.37 -0.11
N THR A 92 -15.01 15.04 1.04
CA THR A 92 -15.32 15.66 2.33
C THR A 92 -14.39 16.83 2.69
N GLU A 93 -13.25 16.97 2.02
CA GLU A 93 -12.37 18.14 2.10
C GLU A 93 -12.68 19.14 0.95
N PRO A 94 -13.49 20.20 1.17
CA PRO A 94 -13.62 21.25 0.17
C PRO A 94 -12.30 22.03 0.07
N ALA A 95 -11.96 22.44 -1.16
CA ALA A 95 -10.84 23.32 -1.48
C ALA A 95 -10.91 24.60 -0.65
N GLY A 96 -10.18 24.65 0.48
CA GLY A 96 -10.37 25.73 1.44
C GLY A 96 -9.51 25.65 2.70
N LYS A 97 -8.21 25.33 2.59
CA LYS A 97 -7.24 25.81 3.57
C LYS A 97 -6.49 27.00 2.94
N SER A 98 -7.20 28.13 2.88
CA SER A 98 -6.56 29.44 2.72
C SER A 98 -5.65 29.67 3.92
N ASP A 99 -4.35 29.82 3.63
CA ASP A 99 -3.61 31.05 3.94
C ASP A 99 -4.28 31.97 4.97
N SER A 100 -4.26 31.64 6.26
CA SER A 100 -4.81 32.49 7.33
C SER A 100 -4.36 32.08 8.73
N LEU A 101 -3.05 31.92 8.99
CA LEU A 101 -2.53 31.97 10.37
C LEU A 101 -1.06 32.47 10.38
N SER A 102 -0.84 33.73 10.03
CA SER A 102 0.35 34.47 10.51
C SER A 102 0.19 35.98 10.34
N ARG A 103 -0.69 36.61 11.14
CA ARG A 103 -0.49 37.97 11.67
C ARG A 103 -1.17 38.05 13.04
N ASN A 104 -0.38 38.21 14.08
CA ASN A 104 -0.57 39.16 15.19
C ASN A 104 0.66 39.13 16.09
#